data_AF-E9HMK4-F1
#
_entry.id   AF-E9HMK4-F1
#
_cell.length_a   1.000
_cell.length_b   1.000
_cell.length_c   1.000
_cell.angle_alpha   90.00
_cell.angle_beta   90.00
_cell.angle_gamma   90.00
#
_symmetry.space_group_name_H-M   'P 1'
#
loop_
_entity.id
_entity.type
_entity.pdbx_description
1 polymer ?
#
loop_
_entity_poly.entity_id
_entity_poly.type
_entity_poly.pdbx_seq_one_letter_code
_entity_poly.pdbx_strand_id
1 'polypeptide(L)'
;MHRAFGYVGASTLRRRAAKLFGASDSTIEEDELPTQQHEDHYRNNQESSSNSSNISSSDQSTFSDDSCSVSIQSDICTTEPIDGMTESVEDRFGAIVTKHRLTRSAIKDFANFLVSLGHNIHTDARTIFKTPRTKINSDSFQHFGLIKELLLKLKSGIIDGRNGIKLQFNIDGSNLYKSGTKAFWPILCRVSNANDSRPFPVSIFCGDGEKPPDLNLYLEPFLNELKPLEENGMDVNDRHLVVKSIAFICDAPARSFVKGIIGHTGKYACERCTVIGETVNNHMTFTAMSSRPRTNDSFRSGRDRRHHNEPTPLLRLRMDIVKCFPIDYMHLTCLGLIILKEVLPEDEYNNFLYFLVAMRLLLSRSPNKRQIVFADQCLRKYVYDFGVIYGAQHLVYNFHNIIHLANDCSFYKSSLNDISAFPFESYLGEMKKEIKGTIKPLAQYYRRYNERLHFDESNPHQPNKTSIFDSLREDSTADSFIMLSKTSIYKIATMKKGCQVIVAQELYITEDEDGSKFNFFTFPMPATNLGIYVCDRLSRRKTTLPITVVETARKCVVLPFQDSENEDKWLVVPLLHTM
;
A
#
# COMPACT_ATOMS: atom_id res chain seq x y z
N MET A 1 -9.18 11.69 -14.65
CA MET A 1 -8.27 11.89 -15.79
C MET A 1 -8.67 11.10 -17.03
N HIS A 2 -8.74 9.75 -17.04
CA HIS A 2 -9.07 8.98 -18.26
C HIS A 2 -10.39 9.36 -18.96
N ARG A 3 -11.43 9.75 -18.19
CA ARG A 3 -12.70 10.28 -18.74
C ARG A 3 -12.67 11.77 -19.10
N ALA A 4 -11.71 12.53 -18.57
CA ALA A 4 -11.56 13.98 -18.82
C ALA A 4 -10.63 14.27 -20.01
N PHE A 5 -9.59 13.45 -20.20
CA PHE A 5 -8.71 13.47 -21.38
C PHE A 5 -9.32 12.76 -22.60
N GLY A 6 -10.65 12.65 -22.67
CA GLY A 6 -11.36 12.02 -23.79
C GLY A 6 -11.09 12.67 -25.16
N TYR A 7 -10.42 13.81 -25.19
CA TYR A 7 -10.03 14.54 -26.41
C TYR A 7 -8.73 14.02 -27.05
N VAL A 8 -7.90 13.27 -26.33
CA VAL A 8 -6.70 12.62 -26.88
C VAL A 8 -6.97 11.13 -26.89
N GLY A 9 -7.24 10.57 -28.07
CA GLY A 9 -7.50 9.13 -28.22
C GLY A 9 -6.48 8.30 -27.44
N ALA A 10 -6.93 7.32 -26.65
CA ALA A 10 -6.05 6.43 -25.90
C ALA A 10 -5.01 5.74 -26.80
N SER A 11 -5.35 5.57 -28.09
CA SER A 11 -4.46 5.13 -29.17
C SER A 11 -3.31 6.11 -29.44
N THR A 12 -3.55 7.43 -29.46
CA THR A 12 -2.54 8.47 -29.63
C THR A 12 -1.57 8.51 -28.45
N LEU A 13 -2.07 8.43 -27.22
CA LEU A 13 -1.25 8.35 -26.00
C LEU A 13 -0.43 7.05 -25.97
N ARG A 14 -1.03 5.90 -26.33
CA ARG A 14 -0.33 4.61 -26.42
C ARG A 14 0.73 4.58 -27.52
N ARG A 15 0.46 5.14 -28.71
CA ARG A 15 1.40 5.20 -29.84
C ARG A 15 2.59 6.11 -29.53
N ARG A 16 2.37 7.26 -28.87
CA ARG A 16 3.46 8.14 -28.40
C ARG A 16 4.26 7.51 -27.26
N ALA A 17 3.61 6.84 -26.30
CA ALA A 17 4.30 6.08 -25.27
C ALA A 17 5.14 4.93 -25.87
N ALA A 18 4.58 4.18 -26.84
CA ALA A 18 5.29 3.12 -27.56
C ALA A 18 6.54 3.65 -28.30
N LYS A 19 6.44 4.83 -28.94
CA LYS A 19 7.59 5.52 -29.57
C LYS A 19 8.67 5.91 -28.55
N LEU A 20 8.29 6.41 -27.37
CA LEU A 20 9.22 6.76 -26.29
C LEU A 20 9.96 5.55 -25.70
N PHE A 21 9.32 4.37 -25.73
CA PHE A 21 9.89 3.11 -25.20
C PHE A 21 10.46 2.18 -26.30
N GLY A 22 10.49 2.61 -27.56
CA GLY A 22 11.11 1.87 -28.66
C GLY A 22 10.35 0.61 -29.13
N ALA A 23 9.04 0.55 -28.94
CA ALA A 23 8.22 -0.56 -29.44
C ALA A 23 7.83 -0.35 -30.92
N SER A 24 7.96 -1.38 -31.76
CA SER A 24 7.58 -1.35 -33.18
C SER A 24 6.05 -1.37 -33.36
N ASP A 25 5.54 -0.64 -34.37
CA ASP A 25 4.12 -0.42 -34.67
C ASP A 25 3.26 -1.69 -34.90
N SER A 26 3.85 -2.89 -34.93
CA SER A 26 3.22 -4.14 -35.36
C SER A 26 2.48 -4.94 -34.27
N THR A 27 2.27 -4.42 -33.06
CA THR A 27 1.60 -5.16 -31.96
C THR A 27 0.37 -4.47 -31.36
N ILE A 28 -0.27 -3.55 -32.09
CA ILE A 28 -1.51 -2.91 -31.64
C ILE A 28 -2.69 -3.58 -32.36
N GLU A 29 -3.18 -4.70 -31.84
CA GLU A 29 -4.51 -5.21 -32.21
C GLU A 29 -5.58 -4.37 -31.49
N GLU A 30 -6.56 -3.91 -32.27
CA GLU A 30 -7.71 -3.14 -31.81
C GLU A 30 -8.73 -4.08 -31.15
N ASP A 31 -8.71 -4.18 -29.81
CA ASP A 31 -9.86 -4.72 -29.08
C ASP A 31 -10.93 -3.63 -28.94
N GLU A 32 -12.02 -3.77 -29.70
CA GLU A 32 -13.25 -2.99 -29.53
C GLU A 32 -13.80 -3.15 -28.11
N LEU A 33 -14.10 -2.03 -27.45
CA LEU A 33 -14.77 -2.01 -26.15
C LEU A 33 -16.23 -2.50 -26.29
N PRO A 34 -16.71 -3.41 -25.41
CA PRO A 34 -18.12 -3.79 -25.40
C PRO A 34 -18.98 -2.63 -24.90
N THR A 35 -20.01 -2.30 -25.67
CA THR A 35 -21.10 -1.40 -25.34
C THR A 35 -21.87 -1.94 -24.13
N GLN A 36 -21.68 -1.38 -22.93
CA GLN A 36 -22.59 -1.62 -21.81
C GLN A 36 -23.80 -0.70 -21.95
N GLN A 37 -24.90 -1.26 -22.45
CA GLN A 37 -26.23 -0.68 -22.34
C GLN A 37 -26.67 -0.73 -20.87
N HIS A 38 -27.11 0.43 -20.39
CA HIS A 38 -27.84 0.62 -19.14
C HIS A 38 -29.19 -0.10 -19.21
N GLU A 39 -29.55 -0.85 -18.16
CA GLU A 39 -30.94 -1.03 -17.78
C GLU A 39 -31.13 -0.71 -16.30
N ASP A 40 -31.76 0.44 -16.09
CA ASP A 40 -32.35 0.89 -14.85
C ASP A 40 -33.64 0.13 -14.56
N HIS A 41 -33.78 -0.46 -13.37
CA HIS A 41 -35.10 -0.58 -12.73
C HIS A 41 -34.97 -0.73 -11.21
N TYR A 42 -34.96 0.40 -10.51
CA TYR A 42 -35.50 0.50 -9.15
C TYR A 42 -36.92 1.05 -9.25
N ARG A 43 -37.91 0.30 -8.75
CA ARG A 43 -39.26 0.82 -8.50
C ARG A 43 -39.65 0.55 -7.05
N ASN A 44 -40.06 1.63 -6.40
CA ASN A 44 -40.63 1.72 -5.05
C ASN A 44 -41.77 0.72 -4.82
N ASN A 45 -41.95 0.34 -3.55
CA ASN A 45 -43.22 0.59 -2.85
C ASN A 45 -43.03 0.55 -1.32
N GLN A 46 -43.40 1.67 -0.69
CA GLN A 46 -43.87 1.72 0.69
C GLN A 46 -45.28 1.11 0.74
N GLU A 47 -45.63 0.37 1.79
CA GLU A 47 -46.73 0.74 2.70
C GLU A 47 -46.91 -0.26 3.86
N SER A 48 -47.16 0.35 5.02
CA SER A 48 -47.79 -0.08 6.27
C SER A 48 -48.53 -1.42 6.35
N SER A 49 -48.37 -2.15 7.47
CA SER A 49 -49.28 -2.09 8.64
C SER A 49 -49.21 -3.35 9.53
N SER A 50 -49.21 -3.11 10.85
CA SER A 50 -49.76 -3.90 11.96
C SER A 50 -49.83 -5.44 11.89
N ASN A 51 -49.19 -6.13 12.85
CA ASN A 51 -49.95 -6.67 13.98
C ASN A 51 -49.07 -7.23 15.11
N SER A 52 -49.60 -7.00 16.32
CA SER A 52 -49.20 -7.44 17.64
C SER A 52 -49.08 -8.96 17.81
N SER A 53 -48.17 -9.41 18.67
CA SER A 53 -48.55 -10.24 19.83
C SER A 53 -47.41 -10.32 20.86
N ASN A 54 -47.82 -10.03 22.09
CA ASN A 54 -47.08 -10.14 23.33
C ASN A 54 -46.59 -11.57 23.60
N ILE A 55 -45.50 -11.71 24.34
CA ILE A 55 -45.44 -12.50 25.58
C ILE A 55 -44.33 -11.92 26.47
N SER A 56 -44.74 -11.63 27.70
CA SER A 56 -44.01 -11.28 28.93
C SER A 56 -43.00 -12.38 29.32
N SER A 57 -42.04 -12.24 30.23
CA SER A 57 -41.94 -11.46 31.46
C SER A 57 -40.51 -11.63 32.02
N SER A 58 -39.99 -10.54 32.60
CA SER A 58 -39.15 -10.42 33.80
C SER A 58 -38.25 -11.58 34.28
N ASP A 59 -36.97 -11.28 34.54
CA ASP A 59 -36.53 -11.00 35.91
C ASP A 59 -35.12 -10.39 36.00
N GLN A 60 -34.95 -9.54 37.01
CA GLN A 60 -33.77 -8.77 37.39
C GLN A 60 -32.87 -9.57 38.37
N SER A 61 -31.55 -9.38 38.28
CA SER A 61 -30.60 -9.27 39.41
C SER A 61 -29.22 -8.90 38.83
N THR A 62 -28.70 -7.68 38.96
CA THR A 62 -28.00 -7.01 40.09
C THR A 62 -26.64 -7.65 40.48
N PHE A 63 -25.56 -6.97 40.04
CA PHE A 63 -24.21 -6.79 40.61
C PHE A 63 -23.42 -7.96 41.21
N SER A 64 -22.22 -8.19 40.66
CA SER A 64 -20.97 -8.19 41.46
C SER A 64 -19.77 -7.86 40.56
N ASP A 65 -18.96 -6.91 41.01
CA ASP A 65 -17.61 -6.63 40.55
C ASP A 65 -16.70 -7.84 40.83
N ASP A 66 -15.82 -8.17 39.89
CA ASP A 66 -14.51 -8.72 40.26
C ASP A 66 -13.46 -8.37 39.21
N SER A 67 -12.57 -7.47 39.61
CA SER A 67 -11.36 -7.08 38.91
C SER A 67 -10.34 -8.22 38.96
N CYS A 68 -10.18 -8.96 37.88
CA CYS A 68 -9.12 -9.95 37.77
C CYS A 68 -7.93 -9.37 36.99
N SER A 69 -6.90 -8.94 37.73
CA SER A 69 -5.58 -8.63 37.20
C SER A 69 -4.92 -9.92 36.72
N VAL A 70 -4.82 -10.11 35.40
CA VAL A 70 -4.14 -11.26 34.82
C VAL A 70 -2.64 -10.99 34.79
N SER A 71 -1.93 -11.42 35.83
CA SER A 71 -0.48 -11.59 35.83
C SER A 71 -0.14 -12.97 35.26
N ILE A 72 0.31 -13.01 34.00
CA ILE A 72 0.91 -14.24 33.43
C ILE A 72 2.38 -14.26 33.86
N GLN A 73 2.66 -14.90 34.99
CA GLN A 73 3.99 -15.43 35.25
C GLN A 73 4.16 -16.68 34.38
N SER A 74 4.91 -16.57 33.30
CA SER A 74 5.50 -17.74 32.66
C SER A 74 6.79 -18.06 33.41
N ASP A 75 6.80 -19.16 34.17
CA ASP A 75 8.00 -19.70 34.80
C ASP A 75 9.09 -19.94 33.73
N ILE A 76 10.12 -19.10 33.76
CA ILE A 76 11.38 -19.33 33.07
C ILE A 76 12.11 -20.39 33.89
N CYS A 77 11.98 -21.65 33.46
CA CYS A 77 12.88 -22.70 33.93
C CYS A 77 14.28 -22.37 33.39
N THR A 78 15.18 -21.99 34.29
CA THR A 78 16.61 -21.84 34.01
C THR A 78 17.18 -23.19 33.59
N THR A 79 17.30 -23.43 32.29
CA THR A 79 18.10 -24.54 31.78
C THR A 79 19.45 -24.01 31.29
N GLU A 80 20.50 -24.62 31.81
CA GLU A 80 21.91 -24.48 31.43
C GLU A 80 22.15 -24.50 29.91
N PRO A 81 23.27 -23.92 29.41
CA PRO A 81 23.47 -23.69 27.99
C PRO A 81 23.52 -25.01 27.21
N ILE A 82 22.57 -25.20 26.29
CA ILE A 82 22.54 -26.33 25.37
C ILE A 82 23.56 -26.09 24.26
N ASP A 83 24.54 -26.99 24.23
CA ASP A 83 25.58 -27.14 23.20
C ASP A 83 24.97 -27.36 21.80
N GLY A 84 25.68 -26.91 20.76
CA GLY A 84 25.15 -26.52 19.45
C GLY A 84 24.16 -27.46 18.74
N MET A 85 22.97 -26.93 18.39
CA MET A 85 22.07 -27.56 17.43
C MET A 85 22.63 -27.44 16.00
N THR A 86 23.08 -28.55 15.43
CA THR A 86 23.25 -28.69 13.98
C THR A 86 21.87 -28.76 13.32
N GLU A 87 21.53 -27.79 12.46
CA GLU A 87 20.30 -27.74 11.67
C GLU A 87 20.11 -29.05 10.87
N SER A 88 18.94 -29.70 10.99
CA SER A 88 18.71 -30.99 10.33
C SER A 88 18.62 -30.84 8.81
N VAL A 89 18.94 -31.91 8.06
CA VAL A 89 18.79 -31.93 6.59
C VAL A 89 17.34 -31.67 6.18
N GLU A 90 16.37 -32.12 6.99
CA GLU A 90 14.95 -31.89 6.77
C GLU A 90 14.58 -30.40 6.91
N ASP A 91 15.11 -29.72 7.94
CA ASP A 91 14.88 -28.28 8.15
C ASP A 91 15.46 -27.45 7.00
N ARG A 92 16.69 -27.77 6.56
CA ARG A 92 17.33 -27.11 5.39
C ARG A 92 16.57 -27.36 4.10
N PHE A 93 16.09 -28.58 3.89
CA PHE A 93 15.28 -28.92 2.73
C PHE A 93 13.95 -28.16 2.74
N GLY A 94 13.27 -28.10 3.91
CA GLY A 94 12.05 -27.32 4.08
C GLY A 94 12.25 -25.82 3.81
N ALA A 95 13.37 -25.24 4.24
CA ALA A 95 13.73 -23.86 3.93
C ALA A 95 13.90 -23.61 2.41
N ILE A 96 14.60 -24.51 1.70
CA ILE A 96 14.77 -24.45 0.23
C ILE A 96 13.43 -24.54 -0.48
N VAL A 97 12.58 -25.49 -0.08
CA VAL A 97 11.25 -25.66 -0.67
C VAL A 97 10.40 -24.40 -0.50
N THR A 98 10.42 -23.81 0.70
CA THR A 98 9.65 -22.59 1.01
C THR A 98 10.15 -21.42 0.17
N LYS A 99 11.48 -21.24 0.11
CA LYS A 99 12.14 -20.20 -0.69
C LYS A 99 11.82 -20.30 -2.18
N HIS A 100 11.82 -21.50 -2.74
CA HIS A 100 11.61 -21.74 -4.17
C HIS A 100 10.18 -22.11 -4.55
N ARG A 101 9.24 -22.15 -3.59
CA ARG A 101 7.83 -22.50 -3.77
C ARG A 101 7.63 -23.80 -4.57
N LEU A 102 8.42 -24.83 -4.26
CA LEU A 102 8.40 -26.09 -5.01
C LEU A 102 7.02 -26.77 -4.96
N THR A 103 6.67 -27.48 -6.04
CA THR A 103 5.40 -28.23 -6.10
C THR A 103 5.43 -29.44 -5.18
N ARG A 104 4.26 -29.98 -4.78
CA ARG A 104 4.20 -31.22 -3.99
C ARG A 104 4.87 -32.41 -4.67
N SER A 105 4.80 -32.48 -6.00
CA SER A 105 5.54 -33.50 -6.76
C SER A 105 7.03 -33.31 -6.62
N ALA A 106 7.53 -32.10 -6.88
CA ALA A 106 8.95 -31.79 -6.75
C ALA A 106 9.47 -32.05 -5.33
N ILE A 107 8.70 -31.68 -4.28
CA ILE A 107 9.06 -31.97 -2.89
C ILE A 107 9.21 -33.47 -2.67
N LYS A 108 8.24 -34.27 -3.15
CA LYS A 108 8.29 -35.72 -3.02
C LYS A 108 9.48 -36.32 -3.77
N ASP A 109 9.72 -35.87 -5.00
CA ASP A 109 10.81 -36.36 -5.85
C ASP A 109 12.18 -36.04 -5.23
N PHE A 110 12.39 -34.81 -4.77
CA PHE A 110 13.61 -34.41 -4.07
C PHE A 110 13.75 -35.09 -2.70
N ALA A 111 12.66 -35.27 -1.96
CA ALA A 111 12.73 -35.96 -0.67
C ALA A 111 13.12 -37.44 -0.86
N ASN A 112 12.54 -38.11 -1.85
CA ASN A 112 12.93 -39.47 -2.22
C ASN A 112 14.40 -39.56 -2.66
N PHE A 113 14.89 -38.56 -3.41
CA PHE A 113 16.30 -38.47 -3.79
C PHE A 113 17.23 -38.32 -2.57
N LEU A 114 16.88 -37.48 -1.61
CA LEU A 114 17.67 -37.34 -0.37
C LEU A 114 17.63 -38.62 0.48
N VAL A 115 16.49 -39.31 0.54
CA VAL A 115 16.38 -40.64 1.18
C VAL A 115 17.25 -41.66 0.47
N SER A 116 17.32 -41.66 -0.87
CA SER A 116 18.20 -42.58 -1.62
C SER A 116 19.68 -42.29 -1.42
N LEU A 117 20.04 -41.09 -0.96
CA LEU A 117 21.41 -40.73 -0.54
C LEU A 117 21.69 -41.08 0.94
N GLY A 118 20.73 -41.70 1.65
CA GLY A 118 20.89 -42.13 3.04
C GLY A 118 20.53 -41.07 4.08
N HIS A 119 19.91 -39.95 3.70
CA HIS A 119 19.41 -38.97 4.66
C HIS A 119 18.09 -39.42 5.28
N ASN A 120 17.99 -39.32 6.62
CA ASN A 120 16.75 -39.61 7.34
C ASN A 120 15.82 -38.41 7.29
N ILE A 121 14.97 -38.34 6.26
CA ILE A 121 13.96 -37.29 6.10
C ILE A 121 12.60 -37.88 5.70
N HIS A 122 11.54 -37.18 6.04
CA HIS A 122 10.20 -37.54 5.59
C HIS A 122 10.02 -37.28 4.09
N THR A 123 9.20 -38.09 3.42
CA THR A 123 8.87 -37.95 1.97
C THR A 123 7.52 -37.29 1.72
N ASP A 124 6.63 -37.31 2.71
CA ASP A 124 5.35 -36.60 2.64
C ASP A 124 5.56 -35.13 3.00
N ALA A 125 5.24 -34.24 2.05
CA ALA A 125 5.39 -32.80 2.21
C ALA A 125 4.72 -32.29 3.50
N ARG A 126 3.54 -32.78 3.89
CA ARG A 126 2.85 -32.26 5.09
C ARG A 126 3.60 -32.59 6.36
N THR A 127 4.32 -33.71 6.36
CA THR A 127 5.15 -34.13 7.48
C THR A 127 6.41 -33.28 7.56
N ILE A 128 7.07 -33.04 6.42
CA ILE A 128 8.23 -32.13 6.30
C ILE A 128 7.84 -30.72 6.79
N PHE A 129 6.72 -30.17 6.32
CA PHE A 129 6.28 -28.82 6.70
C PHE A 129 5.58 -28.74 8.06
N LYS A 130 5.49 -29.85 8.81
CA LYS A 130 4.73 -29.95 10.07
C LYS A 130 3.34 -29.32 9.96
N THR A 131 2.68 -29.50 8.80
CA THR A 131 1.42 -28.83 8.48
C THR A 131 0.39 -29.11 9.59
N PRO A 132 -0.24 -28.07 10.18
CA PRO A 132 -1.21 -28.28 11.24
C PRO A 132 -2.33 -29.21 10.79
N ARG A 133 -2.60 -30.23 11.62
CA ARG A 133 -3.74 -31.15 11.44
C ARG A 133 -5.02 -30.60 12.06
N THR A 134 -4.93 -29.54 12.86
CA THR A 134 -6.04 -28.86 13.50
C THR A 134 -6.99 -28.28 12.46
N LYS A 135 -8.27 -28.62 12.54
CA LYS A 135 -9.32 -27.97 11.75
C LYS A 135 -9.44 -26.52 12.21
N ILE A 136 -9.59 -25.60 11.26
CA ILE A 136 -10.02 -24.25 11.57
C ILE A 136 -11.42 -24.34 12.20
N ASN A 137 -11.64 -23.60 13.29
CA ASN A 137 -12.92 -23.62 14.01
C ASN A 137 -14.08 -23.08 13.16
N SER A 138 -13.80 -22.16 12.23
CA SER A 138 -14.78 -21.62 11.29
C SER A 138 -14.25 -21.68 9.85
N ASP A 139 -15.10 -22.09 8.91
CA ASP A 139 -14.76 -22.07 7.49
C ASP A 139 -14.72 -20.63 6.92
N SER A 140 -15.32 -19.66 7.62
CA SER A 140 -15.49 -18.28 7.14
C SER A 140 -14.70 -17.22 7.89
N PHE A 141 -14.15 -17.53 9.06
CA PHE A 141 -13.36 -16.57 9.84
C PHE A 141 -12.22 -17.26 10.59
N GLN A 142 -11.04 -16.65 10.59
CA GLN A 142 -9.91 -17.10 11.39
C GLN A 142 -9.14 -15.91 11.94
N HIS A 143 -8.87 -15.95 13.25
CA HIS A 143 -7.99 -15.02 13.93
C HIS A 143 -6.60 -15.63 14.10
N PHE A 144 -5.55 -14.93 13.69
CA PHE A 144 -4.16 -15.38 13.72
C PHE A 144 -3.41 -14.90 14.96
N GLY A 145 -3.91 -13.86 15.64
CA GLY A 145 -3.34 -13.27 16.85
C GLY A 145 -2.38 -12.12 16.52
N LEU A 146 -2.72 -10.90 16.92
CA LEU A 146 -1.86 -9.72 16.78
C LEU A 146 -0.63 -9.85 17.70
N ILE A 147 -0.82 -10.16 18.98
CA ILE A 147 0.27 -10.22 19.98
C ILE A 147 1.33 -11.24 19.57
N LYS A 148 0.88 -12.45 19.19
CA LYS A 148 1.75 -13.53 18.72
C LYS A 148 2.65 -13.08 17.58
N GLU A 149 2.07 -12.43 16.58
CA GLU A 149 2.79 -11.98 15.40
C GLU A 149 3.72 -10.79 15.67
N LEU A 150 3.33 -9.88 16.56
CA LEU A 150 4.20 -8.80 17.01
C LEU A 150 5.47 -9.35 17.66
N LEU A 151 5.37 -10.35 18.54
CA LEU A 151 6.53 -11.00 19.13
C LEU A 151 7.47 -11.55 18.05
N LEU A 152 6.93 -12.23 17.04
CA LEU A 152 7.72 -12.79 15.94
C LEU A 152 8.41 -11.70 15.12
N LYS A 153 7.70 -10.64 14.73
CA LYS A 153 8.29 -9.54 13.94
C LYS A 153 9.38 -8.79 14.71
N LEU A 154 9.20 -8.62 16.01
CA LEU A 154 10.10 -7.85 16.86
C LEU A 154 11.36 -8.63 17.30
N LYS A 155 11.42 -9.96 17.11
CA LYS A 155 12.65 -10.76 17.29
C LYS A 155 13.84 -10.19 16.51
N SER A 156 13.58 -9.69 15.30
CA SER A 156 14.61 -9.08 14.44
C SER A 156 15.12 -7.72 14.93
N GLY A 157 14.47 -7.12 15.93
CA GLY A 157 14.76 -5.80 16.47
C GLY A 157 13.88 -4.69 15.90
N ILE A 158 13.93 -3.53 16.56
CA ILE A 158 13.14 -2.35 16.23
C ILE A 158 14.05 -1.18 15.89
N ILE A 159 13.72 -0.49 14.80
CA ILE A 159 14.35 0.76 14.37
C ILE A 159 13.75 1.88 15.22
N ASP A 160 14.62 2.65 15.88
CA ASP A 160 14.21 3.79 16.71
C ASP A 160 13.19 3.40 17.82
N GLY A 161 13.56 2.40 18.63
CA GLY A 161 12.71 1.87 19.71
C GLY A 161 12.31 2.91 20.78
N ARG A 162 12.97 4.07 20.84
CA ARG A 162 12.60 5.17 21.75
C ARG A 162 11.20 5.72 21.45
N ASN A 163 10.73 5.58 20.22
CA ASN A 163 9.43 6.08 19.79
C ASN A 163 8.28 5.06 19.94
N GLY A 164 8.57 3.88 20.48
CA GLY A 164 7.63 2.77 20.64
C GLY A 164 7.41 1.97 19.35
N ILE A 165 6.47 1.03 19.40
CA ILE A 165 6.05 0.19 18.27
C ILE A 165 5.00 0.93 17.45
N LYS A 166 5.24 1.10 16.14
CA LYS A 166 4.35 1.83 15.23
C LYS A 166 3.61 0.89 14.28
N LEU A 167 2.32 0.69 14.55
CA LEU A 167 1.46 -0.25 13.82
C LEU A 167 0.68 0.44 12.70
N GLN A 168 0.75 -0.15 11.50
CA GLN A 168 -0.10 0.18 10.38
C GLN A 168 -1.02 -0.99 10.10
N PHE A 169 -2.30 -0.72 9.92
CA PHE A 169 -3.30 -1.71 9.57
C PHE A 169 -3.80 -1.49 8.15
N ASN A 170 -4.12 -2.58 7.47
CA ASN A 170 -4.89 -2.55 6.24
C ASN A 170 -6.09 -3.47 6.39
N ILE A 171 -7.26 -2.94 6.06
CA ILE A 171 -8.51 -3.69 6.03
C ILE A 171 -9.11 -3.43 4.66
N ASP A 172 -9.09 -4.44 3.81
CA ASP A 172 -9.53 -4.30 2.43
C ASP A 172 -10.33 -5.52 1.97
N GLY A 173 -11.34 -5.25 1.15
CA GLY A 173 -12.17 -6.26 0.55
C GLY A 173 -11.65 -6.62 -0.81
N SER A 174 -11.38 -7.90 -1.05
CA SER A 174 -10.93 -8.32 -2.37
C SER A 174 -11.57 -9.62 -2.83
N ASN A 175 -11.80 -9.73 -4.13
CA ASN A 175 -12.25 -10.98 -4.71
C ASN A 175 -11.07 -11.95 -4.79
N LEU A 176 -11.31 -13.16 -4.30
CA LEU A 176 -10.31 -14.22 -4.32
C LEU A 176 -10.16 -14.86 -5.71
N TYR A 177 -11.25 -14.84 -6.49
CA TYR A 177 -11.32 -15.42 -7.84
C TYR A 177 -11.81 -14.37 -8.84
N LYS A 178 -11.42 -14.51 -10.11
CA LYS A 178 -11.89 -13.63 -11.19
C LYS A 178 -13.39 -13.73 -11.43
N SER A 179 -13.97 -14.91 -11.15
CA SER A 179 -15.40 -15.20 -11.20
C SER A 179 -15.81 -15.82 -9.86
N GLY A 180 -16.66 -15.13 -9.10
CA GLY A 180 -17.19 -15.61 -7.83
C GLY A 180 -17.51 -14.48 -6.86
N THR A 181 -18.45 -14.75 -5.95
CA THR A 181 -18.93 -13.82 -4.91
C THR A 181 -18.31 -14.10 -3.55
N LYS A 182 -17.14 -14.78 -3.50
CA LYS A 182 -16.47 -15.06 -2.23
C LYS A 182 -15.62 -13.86 -1.83
N ALA A 183 -16.10 -13.12 -0.83
CA ALA A 183 -15.37 -12.05 -0.19
C ALA A 183 -14.11 -12.59 0.49
N PHE A 184 -12.99 -11.90 0.33
CA PHE A 184 -11.78 -12.13 1.10
C PHE A 184 -11.34 -10.82 1.74
N TRP A 185 -11.53 -10.74 3.07
CA TRP A 185 -11.36 -9.53 3.88
C TRP A 185 -10.36 -9.77 5.01
N PRO A 186 -9.05 -9.62 4.74
CA PRO A 186 -8.03 -9.66 5.77
C PRO A 186 -7.95 -8.34 6.55
N ILE A 187 -7.69 -8.46 7.84
CA ILE A 187 -7.07 -7.42 8.67
C ILE A 187 -5.58 -7.74 8.65
N LEU A 188 -4.80 -6.92 7.95
CA LEU A 188 -3.35 -7.02 7.89
C LEU A 188 -2.73 -6.00 8.85
N CYS A 189 -1.62 -6.37 9.47
CA CYS A 189 -0.81 -5.47 10.30
C CYS A 189 0.61 -5.41 9.77
N ARG A 190 1.24 -4.26 9.93
CA ARG A 190 2.64 -4.01 9.64
C ARG A 190 3.26 -3.21 10.79
N VAL A 191 4.42 -3.65 11.28
CA VAL A 191 5.25 -2.84 12.18
C VAL A 191 6.19 -1.98 11.34
N SER A 192 5.79 -0.73 11.13
CA SER A 192 6.49 0.19 10.21
C SER A 192 7.94 0.48 10.59
N ASN A 193 8.28 0.34 11.87
CA ASN A 193 9.62 0.54 12.41
C ASN A 193 10.28 -0.74 12.93
N ALA A 194 9.83 -1.93 12.54
CA ALA A 194 10.58 -3.17 12.79
C ALA A 194 11.65 -3.41 11.72
N ASN A 195 12.71 -4.15 12.06
CA ASN A 195 13.68 -4.61 11.07
C ASN A 195 13.01 -5.54 10.02
N ASP A 196 12.11 -6.43 10.44
CA ASP A 196 11.14 -7.10 9.55
C ASP A 196 9.82 -6.30 9.50
N SER A 197 9.73 -5.36 8.56
CA SER A 197 8.53 -4.56 8.34
C SER A 197 7.55 -5.17 7.31
N ARG A 198 7.66 -6.47 6.99
CA ARG A 198 6.69 -7.13 6.10
C ARG A 198 5.32 -7.24 6.79
N PRO A 199 4.20 -6.97 6.08
CA PRO A 199 2.88 -7.19 6.64
C PRO A 199 2.63 -8.65 7.04
N PHE A 200 1.67 -8.85 7.94
CA PHE A 200 1.22 -10.16 8.41
C PHE A 200 -0.31 -10.13 8.68
N PRO A 201 -1.01 -11.28 8.60
CA PRO A 201 -2.44 -11.36 8.86
C PRO A 201 -2.71 -11.34 10.37
N VAL A 202 -3.73 -10.59 10.78
CA VAL A 202 -4.27 -10.59 12.14
C VAL A 202 -5.58 -11.36 12.19
N SER A 203 -6.50 -11.07 11.28
CA SER A 203 -7.77 -11.79 11.12
C SER A 203 -8.08 -11.90 9.64
N ILE A 204 -8.80 -12.94 9.23
CA ILE A 204 -9.29 -13.06 7.86
C ILE A 204 -10.73 -13.55 7.90
N PHE A 205 -11.61 -12.78 7.24
CA PHE A 205 -12.92 -13.26 6.84
C PHE A 205 -12.86 -13.76 5.39
N CYS A 206 -13.43 -14.94 5.15
CA CYS A 206 -13.62 -15.47 3.80
C CYS A 206 -14.97 -16.17 3.69
N GLY A 207 -15.97 -15.47 3.17
CA GLY A 207 -17.34 -15.98 3.10
C GLY A 207 -18.01 -15.64 1.79
N ASP A 208 -19.23 -16.13 1.61
CA ASP A 208 -20.09 -15.70 0.51
C ASP A 208 -20.60 -14.27 0.76
N GLY A 209 -20.79 -13.51 -0.31
CA GLY A 209 -21.21 -12.11 -0.26
C GLY A 209 -20.08 -11.12 -0.54
N GLU A 210 -20.35 -9.83 -0.36
CA GLU A 210 -19.37 -8.78 -0.73
C GLU A 210 -18.42 -8.41 0.41
N LYS A 211 -18.86 -8.58 1.66
CA LYS A 211 -18.15 -8.15 2.88
C LYS A 211 -18.57 -8.94 4.11
N PRO A 212 -17.84 -8.85 5.25
CA PRO A 212 -18.27 -9.44 6.51
C PRO A 212 -19.68 -8.96 6.88
N PRO A 213 -20.59 -9.87 7.29
CA PRO A 213 -21.98 -9.52 7.55
C PRO A 213 -22.16 -8.66 8.80
N ASP A 214 -21.28 -8.86 9.80
CA ASP A 214 -21.30 -8.13 11.06
C ASP A 214 -19.91 -7.53 11.32
N LEU A 215 -19.85 -6.19 11.38
CA LEU A 215 -18.61 -5.45 11.60
C LEU A 215 -18.06 -5.62 13.03
N ASN A 216 -18.94 -5.76 14.03
CA ASN A 216 -18.54 -5.98 15.42
C ASN A 216 -17.85 -7.33 15.55
N LEU A 217 -18.50 -8.42 15.11
CA LEU A 217 -17.93 -9.77 15.19
C LEU A 217 -16.65 -9.89 14.39
N TYR A 218 -16.57 -9.21 13.24
CA TYR A 218 -15.37 -9.19 12.41
C TYR A 218 -14.17 -8.52 13.08
N LEU A 219 -14.38 -7.37 13.74
CA LEU A 219 -13.31 -6.58 14.37
C LEU A 219 -13.01 -7.01 15.82
N GLU A 220 -13.93 -7.70 16.49
CA GLU A 220 -13.84 -7.97 17.93
C GLU A 220 -12.56 -8.69 18.37
N PRO A 221 -12.15 -9.83 17.76
CA PRO A 221 -10.91 -10.50 18.17
C PRO A 221 -9.68 -9.60 18.04
N PHE A 222 -9.62 -8.82 16.95
CA PHE A 222 -8.57 -7.84 16.72
C PHE A 222 -8.55 -6.73 17.77
N LEU A 223 -9.72 -6.17 18.11
CA LEU A 223 -9.85 -5.08 19.07
C LEU A 223 -9.60 -5.52 20.51
N ASN A 224 -9.90 -6.77 20.84
CA ASN A 224 -9.63 -7.36 22.15
C ASN A 224 -8.14 -7.49 22.43
N GLU A 225 -7.31 -7.67 21.40
CA GLU A 225 -5.85 -7.66 21.53
C GLU A 225 -5.26 -6.25 21.41
N LEU A 226 -5.72 -5.44 20.45
CA LEU A 226 -5.13 -4.12 20.19
C LEU A 226 -5.37 -3.12 21.32
N LYS A 227 -6.57 -3.09 21.91
CA LYS A 227 -6.90 -2.09 22.94
C LYS A 227 -5.97 -2.22 24.17
N PRO A 228 -5.79 -3.40 24.79
CA PRO A 228 -4.83 -3.55 25.89
C PRO A 228 -3.40 -3.20 25.48
N LEU A 229 -2.97 -3.50 24.24
CA LEU A 229 -1.64 -3.13 23.76
C LEU A 229 -1.45 -1.60 23.69
N GLU A 230 -2.45 -0.85 23.20
CA GLU A 230 -2.38 0.62 23.18
C GLU A 230 -2.38 1.24 24.58
N GLU A 231 -3.07 0.62 25.54
CA GLU A 231 -3.20 1.13 26.91
C GLU A 231 -2.00 0.78 27.78
N ASN A 232 -1.50 -0.44 27.65
CA ASN A 232 -0.50 -1.01 28.55
C ASN A 232 0.88 -1.16 27.91
N GLY A 233 1.03 -0.99 26.60
CA GLY A 233 2.28 -1.29 25.91
C GLY A 233 2.57 -2.79 25.80
N MET A 234 3.82 -3.12 25.51
CA MET A 234 4.28 -4.50 25.30
C MET A 234 5.75 -4.65 25.73
N ASP A 235 6.06 -5.74 26.43
CA ASP A 235 7.44 -6.07 26.80
C ASP A 235 8.14 -6.85 25.70
N VAL A 236 9.30 -6.36 25.26
CA VAL A 236 10.09 -6.94 24.18
C VAL A 236 11.57 -6.83 24.55
N ASN A 237 12.28 -7.96 24.63
CA ASN A 237 13.71 -8.02 24.96
C ASN A 237 14.05 -7.20 26.23
N ASP A 238 13.32 -7.46 27.32
CA ASP A 238 13.44 -6.78 28.62
C ASP A 238 13.22 -5.26 28.60
N ARG A 239 12.54 -4.76 27.56
CA ARG A 239 12.14 -3.35 27.44
C ARG A 239 10.65 -3.22 27.26
N HIS A 240 10.07 -2.35 28.07
CA HIS A 240 8.68 -1.96 27.94
C HIS A 240 8.52 -0.92 26.81
N LEU A 241 7.78 -1.27 25.76
CA LEU A 241 7.55 -0.41 24.59
C LEU A 241 6.09 0.01 24.50
N VAL A 242 5.86 1.31 24.34
CA VAL A 242 4.53 1.83 24.02
C VAL A 242 4.12 1.38 22.62
N VAL A 243 2.90 0.89 22.47
CA VAL A 243 2.33 0.51 21.17
C VAL A 243 1.44 1.64 20.65
N LYS A 244 1.59 1.99 19.38
CA LYS A 244 0.82 3.07 18.72
C LYS A 244 0.26 2.59 17.40
N SER A 245 -1.07 2.62 17.26
CA SER A 245 -1.71 2.56 15.94
C SER A 245 -1.49 3.88 15.23
N ILE A 246 -0.67 3.87 14.18
CA ILE A 246 -0.39 5.07 13.41
C ILE A 246 -1.41 5.25 12.29
N ALA A 247 -1.72 4.22 11.50
CA ALA A 247 -2.59 4.34 10.33
C ALA A 247 -3.46 3.09 10.08
N PHE A 248 -4.67 3.31 9.54
CA PHE A 248 -5.58 2.33 8.97
C PHE A 248 -5.75 2.64 7.47
N ILE A 249 -4.97 1.96 6.66
CA ILE A 249 -4.87 2.17 5.21
C ILE A 249 -5.88 1.27 4.53
N CYS A 250 -6.96 1.85 4.00
CA CYS A 250 -8.03 1.11 3.34
C CYS A 250 -8.47 1.86 2.08
N ASP A 251 -9.06 1.18 1.10
CA ASP A 251 -9.69 1.82 -0.05
C ASP A 251 -11.00 2.53 0.36
N ALA A 252 -11.62 3.30 -0.55
CA ALA A 252 -12.80 4.09 -0.17
C ALA A 252 -14.01 3.24 0.28
N PRO A 253 -14.42 2.16 -0.44
CA PRO A 253 -15.44 1.23 0.04
C PRO A 253 -15.14 0.60 1.41
N ALA A 254 -13.95 0.07 1.62
CA ALA A 254 -13.56 -0.55 2.87
C ALA A 254 -13.49 0.47 4.01
N ARG A 255 -12.97 1.69 3.77
CA ARG A 255 -13.01 2.80 4.74
C ARG A 255 -14.44 3.12 5.17
N SER A 256 -15.37 3.24 4.24
CA SER A 256 -16.78 3.51 4.56
C SER A 256 -17.39 2.41 5.42
N PHE A 257 -17.11 1.14 5.11
CA PHE A 257 -17.56 0.01 5.90
C PHE A 257 -16.97 0.01 7.31
N VAL A 258 -15.65 0.04 7.46
CA VAL A 258 -15.01 -0.08 8.79
C VAL A 258 -15.28 1.12 9.70
N LYS A 259 -15.55 2.31 9.12
CA LYS A 259 -15.91 3.51 9.89
C LYS A 259 -17.41 3.65 10.13
N GLY A 260 -18.25 2.81 9.54
CA GLY A 260 -19.71 2.92 9.63
C GLY A 260 -20.24 4.23 9.04
N ILE A 261 -19.61 4.74 7.97
CA ILE A 261 -19.97 6.03 7.33
C ILE A 261 -20.53 5.83 5.93
N ILE A 262 -21.17 6.88 5.43
CA ILE A 262 -21.70 6.90 4.06
C ILE A 262 -20.60 6.60 3.03
N GLY A 263 -20.99 5.83 2.00
CA GLY A 263 -20.14 5.47 0.86
C GLY A 263 -19.71 6.66 0.02
N HIS A 264 -18.65 6.48 -0.77
CA HIS A 264 -18.05 7.52 -1.63
C HIS A 264 -19.02 8.15 -2.67
N THR A 265 -20.15 7.52 -2.97
CA THR A 265 -21.20 8.05 -3.87
C THR A 265 -22.27 8.87 -3.16
N GLY A 266 -22.23 8.97 -1.83
CA GLY A 266 -23.26 9.62 -1.04
C GLY A 266 -23.09 11.13 -0.88
N LYS A 267 -24.19 11.81 -0.56
CA LYS A 267 -24.24 13.28 -0.43
C LYS A 267 -23.33 13.86 0.66
N TYR A 268 -23.11 13.12 1.74
CA TYR A 268 -22.26 13.55 2.87
C TYR A 268 -20.99 12.70 2.98
N ALA A 269 -20.47 12.21 1.86
CA ALA A 269 -19.42 11.19 1.83
C ALA A 269 -18.06 11.67 2.37
N CYS A 270 -17.72 12.95 2.24
CA CYS A 270 -16.40 13.43 2.65
C CYS A 270 -16.15 13.18 4.14
N GLU A 271 -15.08 12.44 4.43
CA GLU A 271 -14.70 12.04 5.79
C GLU A 271 -13.79 13.06 6.48
N ARG A 272 -13.28 14.05 5.73
CA ARG A 272 -12.37 15.09 6.23
C ARG A 272 -13.07 16.41 6.50
N CYS A 273 -14.14 16.72 5.79
CA CYS A 273 -14.89 17.95 5.98
C CYS A 273 -16.39 17.75 5.79
N THR A 274 -17.18 18.75 6.15
CA THR A 274 -18.64 18.72 6.08
C THR A 274 -19.19 19.13 4.72
N VAL A 275 -18.39 19.03 3.65
CA VAL A 275 -18.88 19.38 2.30
C VAL A 275 -20.10 18.54 1.97
N ILE A 276 -21.07 19.18 1.34
CA ILE A 276 -22.31 18.55 0.86
C ILE A 276 -22.15 18.38 -0.64
N GLY A 277 -22.26 17.14 -1.10
CA GLY A 277 -22.26 16.82 -2.53
C GLY A 277 -23.58 17.22 -3.19
N GLU A 278 -23.51 17.45 -4.49
CA GLU A 278 -24.63 17.81 -5.34
C GLU A 278 -24.61 16.93 -6.59
N THR A 279 -25.78 16.60 -7.13
CA THR A 279 -25.87 15.84 -8.38
C THR A 279 -25.76 16.80 -9.55
N VAL A 280 -24.69 16.69 -10.34
CA VAL A 280 -24.47 17.45 -11.57
C VAL A 280 -24.37 16.44 -12.72
N ASN A 281 -25.25 16.55 -13.72
CA ASN A 281 -25.30 15.61 -14.86
C ASN A 281 -25.31 14.13 -14.44
N ASN A 282 -26.17 13.77 -13.48
CA ASN A 282 -26.26 12.42 -12.89
C ASN A 282 -25.00 11.92 -12.15
N HIS A 283 -24.04 12.80 -11.85
CA HIS A 283 -22.84 12.48 -11.07
C HIS A 283 -22.84 13.19 -9.72
N MET A 284 -22.60 12.44 -8.64
CA MET A 284 -22.37 13.02 -7.31
C MET A 284 -21.04 13.78 -7.30
N THR A 285 -21.13 15.09 -7.06
CA THR A 285 -20.05 16.06 -7.26
C THR A 285 -19.83 16.91 -6.02
N PHE A 286 -18.58 17.26 -5.71
CA PHE A 286 -18.21 18.08 -4.56
C PHE A 286 -17.44 19.32 -5.02
N THR A 287 -18.15 20.41 -5.27
CA THR A 287 -17.59 21.65 -5.83
C THR A 287 -17.01 22.59 -4.79
N ALA A 288 -17.45 22.51 -3.53
CA ALA A 288 -16.96 23.41 -2.48
C ALA A 288 -15.53 23.06 -2.04
N MET A 289 -14.63 24.04 -2.17
CA MET A 289 -13.19 23.90 -1.87
C MET A 289 -12.84 24.15 -0.40
N SER A 290 -13.75 24.77 0.35
CA SER A 290 -13.61 25.04 1.77
C SER A 290 -14.90 24.62 2.48
N SER A 291 -14.76 23.84 3.54
CA SER A 291 -15.85 23.38 4.39
C SER A 291 -15.27 23.07 5.77
N ARG A 292 -16.11 23.13 6.80
CA ARG A 292 -15.68 22.87 8.18
C ARG A 292 -15.01 21.50 8.26
N PRO A 293 -13.79 21.38 8.82
CA PRO A 293 -13.15 20.10 8.99
C PRO A 293 -13.93 19.23 10.00
N ARG A 294 -13.95 17.93 9.73
CA ARG A 294 -14.32 16.92 10.72
C ARG A 294 -13.12 16.70 11.64
N THR A 295 -13.42 16.50 12.90
CA THR A 295 -12.45 16.27 13.97
C THR A 295 -12.81 14.96 14.68
N ASN A 296 -11.82 14.35 15.34
CA ASN A 296 -12.03 13.18 16.20
C ASN A 296 -13.24 13.37 17.13
N ASP A 297 -13.32 14.53 17.80
CA ASP A 297 -14.39 14.81 18.76
C ASP A 297 -15.76 14.92 18.06
N SER A 298 -15.83 15.63 16.93
CA SER A 298 -17.09 15.74 16.18
C SER A 298 -17.57 14.39 15.63
N PHE A 299 -16.65 13.48 15.31
CA PHE A 299 -16.98 12.13 14.84
C PHE A 299 -17.48 11.28 16.00
N ARG A 300 -16.76 11.27 17.14
CA ARG A 300 -17.11 10.51 18.35
C ARG A 300 -18.43 10.97 18.97
N SER A 301 -18.71 12.27 18.92
CA SER A 301 -19.98 12.82 19.41
C SER A 301 -21.15 12.63 18.43
N GLY A 302 -20.92 12.04 17.24
CA GLY A 302 -21.94 11.88 16.20
C GLY A 302 -22.53 13.21 15.70
N ARG A 303 -21.77 14.31 15.75
CA ARG A 303 -22.26 15.68 15.46
C ARG A 303 -22.89 15.76 14.06
N ASP A 304 -22.26 15.08 13.10
CA ASP A 304 -22.67 15.12 11.70
C ASP A 304 -23.50 13.87 11.36
N ARG A 305 -24.68 13.70 11.97
CA ARG A 305 -25.53 12.50 11.90
C ARG A 305 -25.71 11.91 10.49
N ARG A 306 -25.87 12.77 9.47
CA ARG A 306 -26.06 12.36 8.07
C ARG A 306 -24.81 11.77 7.41
N HIS A 307 -23.66 11.78 8.07
CA HIS A 307 -22.44 11.13 7.60
C HIS A 307 -22.31 9.69 8.12
N HIS A 308 -22.99 9.37 9.22
CA HIS A 308 -22.88 8.09 9.91
C HIS A 308 -24.05 7.18 9.53
N ASN A 309 -23.72 5.93 9.21
CA ASN A 309 -24.71 4.86 9.10
C ASN A 309 -24.89 4.17 10.45
N GLU A 310 -23.78 3.85 11.12
CA GLU A 310 -23.74 3.16 12.41
C GLU A 310 -22.47 3.53 13.20
N PRO A 311 -22.46 3.41 14.53
CA PRO A 311 -21.24 3.57 15.32
C PRO A 311 -20.24 2.44 15.02
N THR A 312 -19.01 2.81 14.66
CA THR A 312 -17.95 1.82 14.43
C THR A 312 -17.36 1.26 15.73
N PRO A 313 -17.06 -0.05 15.81
CA PRO A 313 -16.33 -0.66 16.93
C PRO A 313 -14.96 -0.03 17.18
N LEU A 314 -14.36 0.57 16.13
CA LEU A 314 -13.07 1.25 16.21
C LEU A 314 -13.07 2.43 17.19
N LEU A 315 -14.23 2.97 17.58
CA LEU A 315 -14.30 4.03 18.60
C LEU A 315 -13.80 3.56 19.98
N ARG A 316 -13.66 2.26 20.22
CA ARG A 316 -13.04 1.67 21.43
C ARG A 316 -11.56 2.02 21.60
N LEU A 317 -10.88 2.37 20.52
CA LEU A 317 -9.46 2.73 20.49
C LEU A 317 -9.28 4.24 20.68
N ARG A 318 -8.08 4.70 21.08
CA ARG A 318 -7.82 6.13 21.40
C ARG A 318 -7.39 6.98 20.21
N MET A 319 -7.15 6.37 19.06
CA MET A 319 -6.66 7.07 17.86
C MET A 319 -7.66 8.11 17.31
N ASP A 320 -7.13 9.06 16.52
CA ASP A 320 -7.93 10.03 15.79
C ASP A 320 -8.62 9.33 14.60
N ILE A 321 -9.90 9.00 14.75
CA ILE A 321 -10.69 8.25 13.74
C ILE A 321 -10.83 9.00 12.40
N VAL A 322 -10.60 10.32 12.38
CA VAL A 322 -10.61 11.11 11.14
C VAL A 322 -9.25 11.07 10.47
N LYS A 323 -8.17 11.28 11.23
CA LYS A 323 -6.83 11.46 10.66
C LYS A 323 -6.01 10.17 10.51
N CYS A 324 -6.28 9.14 11.31
CA CYS A 324 -5.60 7.85 11.23
C CYS A 324 -6.00 7.00 10.00
N PHE A 325 -6.80 7.52 9.07
CA PHE A 325 -7.22 6.84 7.84
C PHE A 325 -6.71 7.58 6.60
N PRO A 326 -5.47 7.36 6.15
CA PRO A 326 -4.89 8.14 5.05
C PRO A 326 -5.65 7.92 3.73
N ILE A 327 -5.64 8.94 2.87
CA ILE A 327 -6.22 8.87 1.53
C ILE A 327 -5.16 8.31 0.57
N ASP A 328 -5.54 7.30 -0.20
CA ASP A 328 -4.68 6.74 -1.23
C ASP A 328 -4.58 7.69 -2.45
N TYR A 329 -3.35 7.95 -2.90
CA TYR A 329 -3.02 8.83 -4.01
C TYR A 329 -2.72 8.07 -5.31
N MET A 330 -2.95 6.75 -5.34
CA MET A 330 -2.55 5.89 -6.43
C MET A 330 -3.14 6.34 -7.78
N HIS A 331 -2.24 6.37 -8.77
CA HIS A 331 -2.40 6.69 -10.19
C HIS A 331 -2.16 8.16 -10.56
N LEU A 332 -1.07 8.40 -11.34
CA LEU A 332 -0.93 9.36 -12.46
C LEU A 332 0.41 10.11 -12.56
N THR A 333 1.42 9.82 -11.75
CA THR A 333 2.53 10.77 -11.55
C THR A 333 3.80 10.60 -12.40
N CYS A 334 3.94 9.59 -13.28
CA CYS A 334 5.24 9.33 -13.93
C CYS A 334 5.28 9.29 -15.48
N LEU A 335 4.15 9.37 -16.20
CA LEU A 335 4.15 9.34 -17.68
C LEU A 335 3.59 10.62 -18.34
N GLY A 336 2.81 11.42 -17.61
CA GLY A 336 2.16 12.60 -18.17
C GLY A 336 3.09 13.78 -18.50
N LEU A 337 4.28 13.84 -17.89
CA LEU A 337 5.21 14.97 -17.97
C LEU A 337 5.60 15.39 -19.39
N ILE A 338 5.93 14.41 -20.23
CA ILE A 338 6.37 14.63 -21.61
C ILE A 338 5.21 14.49 -22.57
N ILE A 339 4.42 13.42 -22.41
CA ILE A 339 3.33 13.10 -23.33
C ILE A 339 2.28 14.22 -23.34
N LEU A 340 1.98 14.83 -22.20
CA LEU A 340 0.94 15.85 -22.11
C LEU A 340 1.41 17.25 -22.51
N LYS A 341 2.72 17.55 -22.47
CA LYS A 341 3.24 18.90 -22.77
C LYS A 341 2.98 19.33 -24.21
N GLU A 342 3.08 18.41 -25.15
CA GLU A 342 2.88 18.68 -26.58
C GLU A 342 1.46 18.40 -27.07
N VAL A 343 0.59 17.91 -26.18
CA VAL A 343 -0.74 17.40 -26.57
C VAL A 343 -1.84 18.21 -25.92
N LEU A 344 -1.66 18.63 -24.67
CA LEU A 344 -2.66 19.40 -23.95
C LEU A 344 -2.52 20.89 -24.26
N PRO A 345 -3.64 21.62 -24.35
CA PRO A 345 -3.63 23.08 -24.25
C PRO A 345 -2.88 23.56 -22.99
N GLU A 346 -2.34 24.78 -23.05
CA GLU A 346 -1.51 25.32 -21.97
C GLU A 346 -2.21 25.30 -20.60
N ASP A 347 -3.49 25.68 -20.53
CA ASP A 347 -4.27 25.67 -19.28
C ASP A 347 -4.44 24.26 -18.70
N GLU A 348 -4.66 23.25 -19.55
CA GLU A 348 -4.78 21.85 -19.17
C GLU A 348 -3.43 21.28 -18.69
N TYR A 349 -2.33 21.65 -19.36
CA TYR A 349 -0.99 21.26 -18.96
C TYR A 349 -0.59 21.91 -17.63
N ASN A 350 -0.87 23.20 -17.46
CA ASN A 350 -0.64 23.94 -16.21
C ASN A 350 -1.46 23.35 -15.06
N ASN A 351 -2.70 22.94 -15.31
CA ASN A 351 -3.51 22.20 -14.34
C ASN A 351 -2.82 20.88 -13.93
N PHE A 352 -2.37 20.08 -14.90
CA PHE A 352 -1.61 18.86 -14.63
C PHE A 352 -0.32 19.12 -13.83
N LEU A 353 0.42 20.20 -14.13
CA LEU A 353 1.64 20.56 -13.41
C LEU A 353 1.40 20.86 -11.93
N TYR A 354 0.28 21.51 -11.57
CA TYR A 354 -0.08 21.68 -10.15
C TYR A 354 -0.20 20.35 -9.41
N PHE A 355 -0.90 19.37 -9.99
CA PHE A 355 -1.03 18.04 -9.41
C PHE A 355 0.33 17.33 -9.29
N LEU A 356 1.10 17.33 -10.39
CA LEU A 356 2.42 16.71 -10.43
C LEU A 356 3.36 17.28 -9.36
N VAL A 357 3.50 18.61 -9.30
CA VAL A 357 4.39 19.29 -8.35
C VAL A 357 4.01 18.94 -6.92
N ALA A 358 2.73 19.04 -6.59
CA ALA A 358 2.24 18.70 -5.27
C ALA A 358 2.57 17.25 -4.88
N MET A 359 2.25 16.29 -5.76
CA MET A 359 2.50 14.88 -5.49
C MET A 359 3.98 14.58 -5.33
N ARG A 360 4.85 15.16 -6.16
CA ARG A 360 6.31 14.99 -6.03
C ARG A 360 6.85 15.52 -4.70
N LEU A 361 6.31 16.64 -4.23
CA LEU A 361 6.68 17.19 -2.92
C LEU A 361 6.21 16.29 -1.79
N LEU A 362 4.94 15.87 -1.79
CA LEU A 362 4.36 15.03 -0.74
C LEU A 362 4.92 13.60 -0.70
N LEU A 363 5.44 13.11 -1.83
CA LEU A 363 6.09 11.80 -1.94
C LEU A 363 7.59 11.86 -1.66
N SER A 364 8.18 13.04 -1.50
CA SER A 364 9.61 13.19 -1.23
C SER A 364 10.01 12.59 0.14
N ARG A 365 11.28 12.20 0.29
CA ARG A 365 11.82 11.66 1.55
C ARG A 365 11.77 12.76 2.62
N SER A 366 10.83 12.64 3.56
CA SER A 366 10.59 13.60 4.65
C SER A 366 10.25 15.02 4.13
N PRO A 367 9.03 15.24 3.63
CA PRO A 367 8.62 16.56 3.14
C PRO A 367 8.63 17.57 4.28
N ASN A 368 9.28 18.72 4.08
CA ASN A 368 9.33 19.77 5.10
C ASN A 368 8.03 20.60 5.11
N LYS A 369 7.79 21.35 6.19
CA LYS A 369 6.57 22.15 6.37
C LYS A 369 6.29 23.12 5.21
N ARG A 370 7.32 23.75 4.63
CA ARG A 370 7.14 24.68 3.49
C ARG A 370 6.70 23.93 2.23
N GLN A 371 7.29 22.77 1.97
CA GLN A 371 6.90 21.91 0.85
C GLN A 371 5.46 21.41 0.98
N ILE A 372 5.05 21.00 2.19
CA ILE A 372 3.68 20.54 2.45
C ILE A 372 2.67 21.68 2.23
N VAL A 373 2.96 22.89 2.72
CA VAL A 373 2.07 24.07 2.53
C VAL A 373 1.96 24.43 1.05
N PHE A 374 3.08 24.43 0.31
CA PHE A 374 3.05 24.72 -1.12
C PHE A 374 2.30 23.62 -1.90
N ALA A 375 2.48 22.35 -1.53
CA ALA A 375 1.73 21.25 -2.13
C ALA A 375 0.22 21.37 -1.87
N ASP A 376 -0.23 21.76 -0.67
CA ASP A 376 -1.65 22.03 -0.39
C ASP A 376 -2.22 23.11 -1.32
N GLN A 377 -1.49 24.21 -1.52
CA GLN A 377 -1.87 25.28 -2.44
C GLN A 377 -2.01 24.76 -3.88
N CYS A 378 -1.03 23.99 -4.35
CA CYS A 378 -1.07 23.38 -5.67
C CYS A 378 -2.25 22.40 -5.83
N LEU A 379 -2.53 21.53 -4.86
CA LEU A 379 -3.65 20.57 -4.93
C LEU A 379 -5.01 21.27 -4.97
N ARG A 380 -5.18 22.34 -4.18
CA ARG A 380 -6.41 23.15 -4.21
C ARG A 380 -6.58 23.84 -5.55
N LYS A 381 -5.52 24.46 -6.09
CA LYS A 381 -5.56 25.10 -7.41
C LYS A 381 -5.84 24.10 -8.52
N TYR A 382 -5.20 22.93 -8.48
CA TYR A 382 -5.45 21.82 -9.37
C TYR A 382 -6.93 21.43 -9.40
N VAL A 383 -7.54 21.14 -8.25
CA VAL A 383 -8.94 20.70 -8.18
C VAL A 383 -9.90 21.81 -8.60
N TYR A 384 -9.65 23.07 -8.23
CA TYR A 384 -10.46 24.21 -8.66
C TYR A 384 -10.42 24.39 -10.18
N ASP A 385 -9.23 24.52 -10.76
CA ASP A 385 -9.05 24.71 -12.21
C ASP A 385 -9.57 23.50 -12.98
N PHE A 386 -9.43 22.28 -12.44
CA PHE A 386 -9.94 21.07 -13.09
C PHE A 386 -11.46 21.16 -13.28
N GLY A 387 -12.19 21.68 -12.30
CA GLY A 387 -13.64 21.89 -12.41
C GLY A 387 -14.02 22.96 -13.44
N VAL A 388 -13.18 23.99 -13.60
CA VAL A 388 -13.39 25.06 -14.59
C VAL A 388 -13.10 24.57 -16.00
N ILE A 389 -11.98 23.86 -16.19
CA ILE A 389 -11.47 23.44 -17.49
C ILE A 389 -12.26 22.24 -18.03
N TYR A 390 -12.45 21.20 -17.21
CA TYR A 390 -13.05 19.94 -17.65
C TYR A 390 -14.54 19.85 -17.33
N GLY A 391 -15.04 20.72 -16.45
CA GLY A 391 -16.43 20.75 -15.99
C GLY A 391 -16.61 20.13 -14.60
N ALA A 392 -17.52 20.74 -13.83
CA ALA A 392 -17.74 20.40 -12.44
C ALA A 392 -18.15 18.94 -12.22
N GLN A 393 -18.87 18.31 -13.15
CA GLN A 393 -19.35 16.92 -13.06
C GLN A 393 -18.23 15.87 -12.83
N HIS A 394 -16.97 16.23 -13.10
CA HIS A 394 -15.83 15.35 -12.89
C HIS A 394 -15.19 15.49 -11.50
N LEU A 395 -15.62 16.48 -10.69
CA LEU A 395 -15.20 16.66 -9.30
C LEU A 395 -15.91 15.70 -8.34
N VAL A 396 -15.80 14.41 -8.67
CA VAL A 396 -16.31 13.31 -7.86
C VAL A 396 -15.48 13.13 -6.59
N TYR A 397 -15.94 12.28 -5.66
CA TYR A 397 -15.33 12.06 -4.34
C TYR A 397 -13.80 11.93 -4.35
N ASN A 398 -13.22 11.17 -5.28
CA ASN A 398 -11.77 10.99 -5.37
C ASN A 398 -11.03 12.30 -5.70
N PHE A 399 -11.59 13.17 -6.53
CA PHE A 399 -11.00 14.49 -6.82
C PHE A 399 -11.07 15.41 -5.61
N HIS A 400 -12.18 15.40 -4.88
CA HIS A 400 -12.28 16.16 -3.63
C HIS A 400 -11.24 15.71 -2.61
N ASN A 401 -10.99 14.40 -2.51
CA ASN A 401 -10.01 13.85 -1.57
C ASN A 401 -8.56 14.33 -1.81
N ILE A 402 -8.22 14.72 -3.04
CA ILE A 402 -6.88 15.21 -3.40
C ILE A 402 -6.48 16.42 -2.55
N ILE A 403 -7.41 17.32 -2.21
CA ILE A 403 -7.11 18.53 -1.42
C ILE A 403 -6.74 18.22 0.04
N HIS A 404 -6.91 16.97 0.50
CA HIS A 404 -6.60 16.56 1.86
C HIS A 404 -5.26 15.81 1.98
N LEU A 405 -4.59 15.49 0.87
CA LEU A 405 -3.32 14.73 0.88
C LEU A 405 -2.21 15.46 1.64
N ALA A 406 -2.11 16.79 1.49
CA ALA A 406 -1.11 17.58 2.23
C ALA A 406 -1.38 17.56 3.75
N ASN A 407 -2.64 17.47 4.17
CA ASN A 407 -2.99 17.34 5.58
C ASN A 407 -2.54 15.99 6.15
N ASP A 408 -2.62 14.92 5.36
CA ASP A 408 -2.11 13.61 5.77
C ASP A 408 -0.58 13.68 6.01
N CYS A 409 0.22 14.19 5.05
CA CYS A 409 1.66 14.41 5.28
C CYS A 409 1.98 15.24 6.52
N SER A 410 1.22 16.32 6.74
CA SER A 410 1.39 17.19 7.91
C SER A 410 1.10 16.46 9.23
N PHE A 411 0.02 15.67 9.26
CA PHE A 411 -0.40 14.92 10.44
C PHE A 411 0.58 13.81 10.80
N TYR A 412 0.96 12.98 9.82
CA TYR A 412 1.87 11.86 10.02
C TYR A 412 3.33 12.28 10.16
N LYS A 413 3.67 13.52 9.76
CA LYS A 413 5.06 14.02 9.66
C LYS A 413 5.93 13.09 8.82
N SER A 414 5.36 12.54 7.76
CA SER A 414 5.97 11.53 6.89
C SER A 414 5.62 11.77 5.42
N SER A 415 6.30 11.05 4.53
CA SER A 415 5.93 11.00 3.11
C SER A 415 4.60 10.26 2.95
N LEU A 416 3.86 10.55 1.88
CA LEU A 416 2.70 9.73 1.49
C LEU A 416 3.10 8.27 1.20
N ASN A 417 4.35 8.02 0.76
CA ASN A 417 4.86 6.66 0.56
C ASN A 417 4.84 5.84 1.86
N ASP A 418 5.14 6.50 2.99
CA ASP A 418 5.24 5.84 4.29
C ASP A 418 3.88 5.37 4.81
N ILE A 419 2.79 5.92 4.26
CA ILE A 419 1.39 5.62 4.64
C ILE A 419 0.59 5.05 3.45
N SER A 420 1.28 4.52 2.44
CA SER A 420 0.68 3.94 1.23
C SER A 420 0.21 2.49 1.42
N ALA A 421 -0.70 2.04 0.57
CA ALA A 421 -1.21 0.68 0.57
C ALA A 421 -0.24 -0.35 -0.06
N PHE A 422 0.82 0.07 -0.77
CA PHE A 422 1.68 -0.81 -1.56
C PHE A 422 2.24 -2.03 -0.83
N PRO A 423 2.74 -1.93 0.43
CA PRO A 423 3.21 -3.11 1.16
C PRO A 423 2.09 -4.13 1.36
N PHE A 424 0.88 -3.66 1.64
CA PHE A 424 -0.29 -4.50 1.88
C PHE A 424 -0.85 -5.10 0.60
N GLU A 425 -0.93 -4.34 -0.49
CA GLU A 425 -1.33 -4.85 -1.81
C GLU A 425 -0.38 -5.95 -2.30
N SER A 426 0.93 -5.72 -2.15
CA SER A 426 1.95 -6.70 -2.49
C SER A 426 1.75 -7.98 -1.69
N TYR A 427 1.60 -7.86 -0.36
CA TYR A 427 1.36 -8.99 0.53
C TYR A 427 0.04 -9.72 0.19
N LEU A 428 -1.04 -9.00 -0.06
CA LEU A 428 -2.33 -9.54 -0.45
C LEU A 428 -2.23 -10.32 -1.77
N GLY A 429 -1.46 -9.82 -2.73
CA GLY A 429 -1.13 -10.52 -3.96
C GLY A 429 -0.38 -11.84 -3.72
N GLU A 430 0.51 -11.89 -2.73
CA GLU A 430 1.17 -13.14 -2.32
C GLU A 430 0.20 -14.12 -1.65
N MET A 431 -0.64 -13.65 -0.72
CA MET A 431 -1.66 -14.47 -0.06
C MET A 431 -2.57 -15.15 -1.07
N LYS A 432 -3.03 -14.40 -2.08
CA LYS A 432 -3.89 -14.95 -3.14
C LYS A 432 -3.19 -16.04 -3.95
N LYS A 433 -1.89 -15.92 -4.21
CA LYS A 433 -1.11 -16.95 -4.92
C LYS A 433 -0.97 -18.26 -4.11
N GLU A 434 -1.05 -18.19 -2.78
CA GLU A 434 -1.01 -19.37 -1.90
C GLU A 434 -2.33 -20.16 -1.90
N ILE A 435 -3.43 -19.49 -2.26
CA ILE A 435 -4.76 -20.10 -2.33
C ILE A 435 -5.01 -20.58 -3.76
N LYS A 436 -4.92 -21.88 -3.99
CA LYS A 436 -4.96 -22.47 -5.35
C LYS A 436 -6.33 -22.97 -5.78
N GLY A 437 -7.20 -23.33 -4.84
CA GLY A 437 -8.52 -23.90 -5.13
C GLY A 437 -9.66 -23.19 -4.42
N THR A 438 -10.89 -23.39 -4.91
CA THR A 438 -12.12 -22.77 -4.39
C THR A 438 -12.65 -23.39 -3.09
N ILE A 439 -12.21 -24.59 -2.76
CA ILE A 439 -12.69 -25.36 -1.60
C ILE A 439 -11.93 -24.94 -0.35
N LYS A 440 -12.65 -24.44 0.67
CA LYS A 440 -12.10 -24.01 1.97
C LYS A 440 -10.83 -23.15 1.82
N PRO A 441 -10.91 -22.00 1.11
CA PRO A 441 -9.75 -21.15 0.82
C PRO A 441 -9.02 -20.69 2.08
N LEU A 442 -9.76 -20.34 3.13
CA LEU A 442 -9.19 -19.94 4.41
C LEU A 442 -8.36 -21.08 5.05
N ALA A 443 -8.84 -22.33 4.95
CA ALA A 443 -8.10 -23.51 5.39
C ALA A 443 -6.86 -23.83 4.56
N GLN A 444 -6.85 -23.44 3.28
CA GLN A 444 -5.64 -23.53 2.46
C GLN A 444 -4.60 -22.52 2.94
N TYR A 445 -5.01 -21.25 3.09
CA TYR A 445 -4.11 -20.19 3.53
C TYR A 445 -3.56 -20.44 4.94
N TYR A 446 -4.41 -20.75 5.91
CA TYR A 446 -3.99 -21.03 7.29
C TYR A 446 -2.92 -22.12 7.38
N ARG A 447 -3.06 -23.20 6.60
CA ARG A 447 -2.05 -24.26 6.56
C ARG A 447 -0.73 -23.73 6.01
N ARG A 448 -0.75 -23.04 4.86
CA ARG A 448 0.46 -22.44 4.26
C ARG A 448 1.13 -21.41 5.15
N TYR A 449 0.32 -20.64 5.86
CA TYR A 449 0.78 -19.65 6.81
C TYR A 449 1.54 -20.29 7.97
N ASN A 450 0.96 -21.30 8.61
CA ASN A 450 1.62 -22.00 9.72
C ASN A 450 2.84 -22.79 9.27
N GLU A 451 2.82 -23.40 8.08
CA GLU A 451 4.00 -24.05 7.51
C GLU A 451 5.17 -23.05 7.45
N ARG A 452 4.96 -21.81 6.97
CA ARG A 452 6.00 -20.78 6.92
C ARG A 452 6.53 -20.37 8.29
N LEU A 453 5.63 -20.18 9.27
CA LEU A 453 6.02 -19.79 10.63
C LEU A 453 7.02 -20.78 11.25
N HIS A 454 6.84 -22.08 11.00
CA HIS A 454 7.74 -23.11 11.56
C HIS A 454 9.17 -23.01 11.01
N PHE A 455 9.35 -22.59 9.75
CA PHE A 455 10.68 -22.45 9.14
C PHE A 455 11.31 -21.08 9.41
N ASP A 456 10.51 -20.03 9.54
CA ASP A 456 11.01 -18.72 9.95
C ASP A 456 11.51 -18.74 11.42
N GLU A 457 10.98 -19.63 12.27
CA GLU A 457 11.45 -19.82 13.65
C GLU A 457 12.75 -20.64 13.74
N SER A 458 12.97 -21.62 12.86
CA SER A 458 14.16 -22.49 12.90
C SER A 458 15.39 -21.87 12.25
N ASN A 459 15.21 -20.90 11.36
CA ASN A 459 16.31 -20.20 10.71
C ASN A 459 15.92 -18.73 10.54
N PRO A 460 16.30 -17.82 11.48
CA PRO A 460 15.97 -16.40 11.39
C PRO A 460 16.72 -15.80 10.20
N HIS A 461 16.13 -15.95 9.01
CA HIS A 461 16.63 -15.34 7.81
C HIS A 461 16.64 -13.83 8.04
N GLN A 462 17.79 -13.21 7.79
CA GLN A 462 17.83 -11.78 7.56
C GLN A 462 16.78 -11.48 6.49
N PRO A 463 15.87 -10.51 6.73
CA PRO A 463 14.91 -10.14 5.72
C PRO A 463 15.70 -9.80 4.47
N ASN A 464 15.38 -10.45 3.34
CA ASN A 464 15.82 -9.99 2.04
C ASN A 464 15.28 -8.56 1.91
N LYS A 465 16.08 -7.57 2.27
CA LYS A 465 15.90 -6.22 1.74
C LYS A 465 15.95 -6.43 0.25
N THR A 466 14.84 -6.22 -0.45
CA THR A 466 14.85 -6.09 -1.89
C THR A 466 15.81 -4.95 -2.17
N SER A 467 17.05 -5.28 -2.51
CA SER A 467 18.07 -4.26 -2.72
C SER A 467 17.65 -3.51 -3.98
N ILE A 468 17.92 -2.21 -4.05
CA ILE A 468 17.78 -1.49 -5.33
C ILE A 468 18.51 -2.26 -6.44
N PHE A 469 19.63 -2.92 -6.09
CA PHE A 469 20.40 -3.82 -6.94
C PHE A 469 19.58 -4.92 -7.61
N ASP A 470 18.60 -5.51 -6.92
CA ASP A 470 17.76 -6.59 -7.47
C ASP A 470 16.76 -6.07 -8.52
N SER A 471 16.45 -4.77 -8.47
CA SER A 471 15.53 -4.10 -9.40
C SER A 471 16.23 -3.38 -10.56
N LEU A 472 17.56 -3.25 -10.50
CA LEU A 472 18.36 -2.60 -11.53
C LEU A 472 18.58 -3.56 -12.70
N ARG A 473 18.52 -3.03 -13.92
CA ARG A 473 18.78 -3.77 -15.15
C ARG A 473 20.02 -3.18 -15.84
N GLU A 474 20.83 -4.05 -16.42
CA GLU A 474 21.94 -3.63 -17.28
C GLU A 474 21.39 -3.18 -18.62
N ASP A 475 21.92 -2.07 -19.16
CA ASP A 475 21.70 -1.60 -20.52
C ASP A 475 20.24 -1.51 -21.01
N SER A 476 19.26 -1.41 -20.10
CA SER A 476 17.88 -1.03 -20.45
C SER A 476 17.79 0.49 -20.69
N THR A 477 16.99 0.93 -21.66
CA THR A 477 16.94 2.33 -22.07
C THR A 477 16.26 3.25 -21.06
N ALA A 478 15.31 2.75 -20.27
CA ALA A 478 14.53 3.58 -19.34
C ALA A 478 14.83 3.33 -17.84
N ASP A 479 15.20 2.11 -17.44
CA ASP A 479 15.26 1.70 -16.01
C ASP A 479 16.68 1.50 -15.46
N SER A 480 17.71 1.90 -16.22
CA SER A 480 19.12 1.69 -15.88
C SER A 480 19.78 2.91 -15.24
N PHE A 481 19.01 3.87 -14.73
CA PHE A 481 19.57 5.13 -14.24
C PHE A 481 19.41 5.30 -12.74
N ILE A 482 20.45 5.84 -12.11
CA ILE A 482 20.48 6.16 -10.69
C ILE A 482 20.94 7.62 -10.48
N MET A 483 20.44 8.23 -9.43
CA MET A 483 20.82 9.57 -9.00
C MET A 483 21.38 9.49 -7.58
N LEU A 484 22.67 9.78 -7.43
CA LEU A 484 23.35 9.81 -6.13
C LEU A 484 23.13 11.15 -5.42
N SER A 485 23.07 12.23 -6.20
CA SER A 485 22.92 13.59 -5.70
C SER A 485 22.15 14.43 -6.70
N LYS A 486 21.88 15.70 -6.38
CA LYS A 486 21.26 16.66 -7.31
C LYS A 486 22.12 16.94 -8.55
N THR A 487 23.38 16.49 -8.59
CA THR A 487 24.35 16.79 -9.66
C THR A 487 24.91 15.54 -10.33
N SER A 488 24.70 14.36 -9.74
CA SER A 488 25.39 13.14 -10.18
C SER A 488 24.38 12.07 -10.53
N ILE A 489 24.17 11.92 -11.84
CA ILE A 489 23.24 10.97 -12.46
C ILE A 489 24.08 9.97 -13.26
N TYR A 490 23.78 8.68 -13.11
CA TYR A 490 24.56 7.63 -13.75
C TYR A 490 23.66 6.63 -14.48
N LYS A 491 24.07 6.27 -15.71
CA LYS A 491 23.57 5.08 -16.41
C LYS A 491 24.38 3.87 -15.99
N ILE A 492 23.71 2.83 -15.54
CA ILE A 492 24.31 1.53 -15.23
C ILE A 492 24.66 0.84 -16.54
N ALA A 493 25.95 0.56 -16.71
CA ALA A 493 26.47 -0.17 -17.86
C ALA A 493 26.61 -1.66 -17.55
N THR A 494 27.11 -2.04 -16.37
CA THR A 494 27.33 -3.45 -16.01
C THR A 494 27.35 -3.64 -14.49
N MET A 495 26.81 -4.76 -14.00
CA MET A 495 26.83 -5.14 -12.59
C MET A 495 27.77 -6.33 -12.35
N LYS A 496 28.86 -6.10 -11.61
CA LYS A 496 29.79 -7.18 -11.25
C LYS A 496 29.40 -7.78 -9.90
N LYS A 497 28.45 -8.72 -9.93
CA LYS A 497 27.88 -9.36 -8.73
C LYS A 497 28.92 -9.94 -7.77
N GLY A 498 29.98 -10.57 -8.29
CA GLY A 498 31.06 -11.16 -7.48
C GLY A 498 31.95 -10.13 -6.76
N CYS A 499 32.01 -8.89 -7.26
CA CYS A 499 32.85 -7.82 -6.70
C CYS A 499 32.04 -6.73 -5.98
N GLN A 500 30.72 -6.89 -5.90
CA GLN A 500 29.81 -5.90 -5.32
C GLN A 500 30.01 -4.47 -5.83
N VAL A 501 30.24 -4.31 -7.13
CA VAL A 501 30.41 -3.00 -7.78
C VAL A 501 29.56 -2.87 -9.05
N ILE A 502 29.17 -1.64 -9.32
CA ILE A 502 28.43 -1.24 -10.51
C ILE A 502 29.32 -0.37 -11.38
N VAL A 503 29.46 -0.73 -12.64
CA VAL A 503 30.09 0.11 -13.66
C VAL A 503 29.03 0.99 -14.27
N ALA A 504 29.22 2.30 -14.23
CA ALA A 504 28.25 3.28 -14.67
C ALA A 504 28.88 4.43 -15.47
N GLN A 505 28.10 5.13 -16.28
CA GLN A 505 28.49 6.31 -17.03
C GLN A 505 27.71 7.52 -16.51
N GLU A 506 28.40 8.61 -16.23
CA GLU A 506 27.76 9.85 -15.79
C GLU A 506 26.95 10.49 -16.92
N LEU A 507 25.80 11.06 -16.58
CA LEU A 507 24.93 11.80 -17.48
C LEU A 507 25.02 13.29 -17.14
N TYR A 508 25.37 14.11 -18.12
CA TYR A 508 25.56 15.55 -17.94
C TYR A 508 24.22 16.28 -17.95
N ILE A 509 24.01 17.14 -16.96
CA ILE A 509 22.83 17.99 -16.83
C ILE A 509 23.03 19.22 -17.72
N THR A 510 22.01 19.57 -18.49
CA THR A 510 22.00 20.78 -19.32
C THR A 510 21.94 22.03 -18.44
N GLU A 511 22.79 22.99 -18.74
CA GLU A 511 22.89 24.28 -18.04
C GLU A 511 22.57 25.43 -19.01
N ASP A 512 21.97 26.49 -18.48
CA ASP A 512 21.75 27.78 -19.15
C ASP A 512 23.06 28.57 -19.25
N GLU A 513 23.07 29.67 -20.01
CA GLU A 513 24.26 30.51 -20.24
C GLU A 513 24.90 31.05 -18.94
N ASP A 514 24.10 31.20 -17.89
CA ASP A 514 24.54 31.66 -16.57
C ASP A 514 25.08 30.53 -15.68
N GLY A 515 25.16 29.30 -16.20
CA GLY A 515 25.56 28.09 -15.47
C GLY A 515 24.49 27.55 -14.53
N SER A 516 23.28 28.09 -14.55
CA SER A 516 22.14 27.52 -13.83
C SER A 516 21.58 26.30 -14.57
N LYS A 517 20.88 25.41 -13.86
CA LYS A 517 20.36 24.19 -14.49
C LYS A 517 19.12 24.50 -15.31
N PHE A 518 19.10 24.06 -16.56
CA PHE A 518 17.97 24.22 -17.45
C PHE A 518 16.71 23.57 -16.87
N ASN A 519 15.60 24.30 -16.88
CA ASN A 519 14.33 23.86 -16.32
C ASN A 519 13.35 23.42 -17.41
N PHE A 520 12.98 22.14 -17.42
CA PHE A 520 11.97 21.61 -18.36
C PHE A 520 10.60 22.31 -18.24
N PHE A 521 10.27 22.76 -17.02
CA PHE A 521 9.21 23.71 -16.73
C PHE A 521 9.60 24.56 -15.51
N THR A 522 9.12 25.79 -15.46
CA THR A 522 9.33 26.72 -14.33
C THR A 522 8.08 26.94 -13.49
N PHE A 523 6.91 26.57 -14.03
CA PHE A 523 5.61 26.71 -13.39
C PHE A 523 5.07 25.37 -12.83
N PRO A 524 4.38 25.35 -11.68
CA PRO A 524 4.34 26.41 -10.66
C PRO A 524 5.65 26.54 -9.88
N MET A 525 6.62 25.66 -10.13
CA MET A 525 7.96 25.68 -9.56
C MET A 525 8.96 25.11 -10.58
N PRO A 526 10.24 25.57 -10.57
CA PRO A 526 11.31 24.96 -11.35
C PRO A 526 11.39 23.44 -11.19
N ALA A 527 11.39 22.72 -12.31
CA ALA A 527 11.51 21.25 -12.38
C ALA A 527 12.74 20.73 -11.62
N THR A 528 13.85 21.48 -11.62
CA THR A 528 15.09 21.15 -10.91
C THR A 528 14.90 21.07 -9.40
N ASN A 529 13.91 21.77 -8.83
CA ASN A 529 13.59 21.71 -7.41
C ASN A 529 12.95 20.37 -7.02
N LEU A 530 12.39 19.66 -7.99
CA LEU A 530 11.81 18.32 -7.83
C LEU A 530 12.80 17.20 -8.18
N GLY A 531 14.04 17.56 -8.49
CA GLY A 531 15.06 16.65 -8.98
C GLY A 531 14.81 16.15 -10.40
N ILE A 532 14.00 16.87 -11.19
CA ILE A 532 13.83 16.59 -12.62
C ILE A 532 14.88 17.40 -13.37
N TYR A 533 15.66 16.72 -14.22
CA TYR A 533 16.76 17.34 -14.94
C TYR A 533 16.66 17.05 -16.43
N VAL A 534 16.99 18.05 -17.25
CA VAL A 534 17.27 17.85 -18.68
C VAL A 534 18.75 17.51 -18.81
N CYS A 535 19.06 16.54 -19.66
CA CYS A 535 20.41 16.06 -19.89
C CYS A 535 20.64 15.87 -21.39
N ASP A 536 21.85 16.12 -21.88
CA ASP A 536 22.16 16.11 -23.31
C ASP A 536 23.21 15.05 -23.69
N ARG A 537 24.10 14.64 -22.78
CA ARG A 537 25.25 13.77 -23.10
C ARG A 537 25.59 12.76 -22.01
N LEU A 538 25.97 11.55 -22.43
CA LEU A 538 26.60 10.53 -21.57
C LEU A 538 28.12 10.65 -21.62
N SER A 539 28.75 10.53 -20.45
CA SER A 539 30.20 10.50 -20.32
C SER A 539 30.81 9.28 -21.02
N ARG A 540 31.87 9.51 -21.79
CA ARG A 540 32.67 8.43 -22.39
C ARG A 540 33.44 7.61 -21.35
N ARG A 541 33.67 8.17 -20.16
CA ARG A 541 34.36 7.49 -19.07
C ARG A 541 33.37 6.64 -18.28
N LYS A 542 33.75 5.39 -18.03
CA LYS A 542 33.04 4.50 -17.10
C LYS A 542 33.66 4.64 -15.71
N THR A 543 32.79 4.80 -14.72
CA THR A 543 33.15 4.88 -13.30
C THR A 543 32.66 3.64 -12.58
N THR A 544 33.41 3.18 -11.57
CA THR A 544 33.01 2.05 -10.73
C THR A 544 32.46 2.58 -9.41
N LEU A 545 31.22 2.22 -9.09
CA LEU A 545 30.51 2.60 -7.87
C LEU A 545 30.36 1.36 -6.97
N PRO A 546 30.71 1.45 -5.68
CA PRO A 546 30.40 0.41 -4.70
C PRO A 546 28.89 0.19 -4.56
N ILE A 547 28.44 -1.05 -4.37
CA ILE A 547 27.01 -1.35 -4.12
C ILE A 547 26.46 -0.55 -2.94
N THR A 548 27.24 -0.38 -1.87
CA THR A 548 26.84 0.39 -0.68
C THR A 548 26.48 1.85 -1.01
N VAL A 549 27.14 2.44 -2.01
CA VAL A 549 26.82 3.78 -2.51
C VAL A 549 25.54 3.74 -3.33
N VAL A 550 25.39 2.74 -4.20
CA VAL A 550 24.20 2.58 -5.05
C VAL A 550 22.94 2.27 -4.23
N GLU A 551 23.06 1.56 -3.10
CA GLU A 551 21.96 1.32 -2.16
C GLU A 551 21.36 2.59 -1.56
N THR A 552 22.10 3.70 -1.59
CA THR A 552 21.60 5.02 -1.16
C THR A 552 21.03 5.86 -2.30
N ALA A 553 21.16 5.39 -3.55
CA ALA A 553 20.78 6.12 -4.76
C ALA A 553 19.27 6.10 -5.00
N ARG A 554 18.78 7.08 -5.76
CA ARG A 554 17.41 7.08 -6.29
C ARG A 554 17.38 6.49 -7.68
N LYS A 555 16.57 5.47 -7.93
CA LYS A 555 16.31 5.01 -9.30
C LYS A 555 15.58 6.11 -10.07
N CYS A 556 15.94 6.28 -11.32
CA CYS A 556 15.36 7.28 -12.21
C CYS A 556 14.85 6.61 -13.48
N VAL A 557 13.78 7.17 -14.03
CA VAL A 557 13.37 6.91 -15.40
C VAL A 557 13.96 8.00 -16.27
N VAL A 558 14.55 7.60 -17.39
CA VAL A 558 15.04 8.54 -18.40
C VAL A 558 14.16 8.44 -19.63
N LEU A 559 13.64 9.58 -20.05
CA LEU A 559 12.73 9.67 -21.18
C LEU A 559 13.35 10.54 -22.27
N PRO A 560 13.56 10.00 -23.49
CA PRO A 560 14.03 10.82 -24.61
C PRO A 560 12.96 11.81 -25.05
N PHE A 561 13.37 13.00 -25.47
CA PHE A 561 12.50 13.98 -26.12
C PHE A 561 13.32 14.88 -27.06
N GLN A 562 12.65 15.56 -27.99
CA GLN A 562 13.27 16.59 -28.81
C GLN A 562 12.89 17.95 -28.25
N ASP A 563 13.87 18.83 -28.09
CA ASP A 563 13.59 20.19 -27.66
C ASP A 563 13.10 21.08 -28.81
N SER A 564 12.92 22.37 -28.54
CA SER A 564 12.47 23.35 -29.54
C SER A 564 13.42 23.52 -30.72
N GLU A 565 14.66 23.08 -30.60
CA GLU A 565 15.69 23.14 -31.64
C GLU A 565 15.85 21.81 -32.39
N ASN A 566 14.99 20.83 -32.10
CA ASN A 566 15.06 19.44 -32.57
C ASN A 566 16.33 18.69 -32.14
N GLU A 567 16.96 19.11 -31.04
CA GLU A 567 18.06 18.36 -30.44
C GLU A 567 17.51 17.21 -29.58
N ASP A 568 18.09 16.03 -29.74
CA ASP A 568 17.75 14.88 -28.90
C ASP A 568 18.28 15.10 -27.49
N LYS A 569 17.35 15.25 -26.53
CA LYS A 569 17.63 15.42 -25.11
C LYS A 569 16.96 14.32 -24.29
N TRP A 570 17.38 14.21 -23.04
CA TRP A 570 16.85 13.26 -22.09
C TRP A 570 16.29 13.98 -20.88
N LEU A 571 15.06 13.64 -20.51
CA LEU A 571 14.45 14.08 -19.26
C LEU A 571 14.64 12.98 -18.20
N VAL A 572 15.37 13.30 -17.15
CA VAL A 572 15.61 12.41 -16.02
C VAL A 572 14.59 12.69 -14.93
N VAL A 573 13.81 11.68 -14.58
CA VAL A 573 12.70 11.76 -13.62
C VAL A 573 12.93 10.72 -12.51
N PRO A 574 13.26 11.13 -11.27
CA PRO A 574 13.40 10.20 -10.16
C PRO A 574 12.11 9.43 -9.91
N LEU A 575 12.19 8.12 -9.77
CA LEU A 575 11.03 7.30 -9.44
C LEU A 575 10.53 7.63 -8.03
N LEU A 576 9.20 7.65 -7.89
CA LEU A 576 8.55 8.05 -6.64
C LEU A 576 8.60 6.95 -5.57
N HIS A 577 8.76 5.69 -5.97
CA HIS A 577 8.62 4.50 -5.10
C HIS A 577 9.92 3.71 -4.88
N THR A 578 11.05 4.12 -5.46
CA THR A 578 12.36 3.47 -5.26
C THR A 578 13.16 4.18 -4.17
N MET A 579 12.56 4.24 -2.98
CA MET A 579 13.16 4.88 -1.80
C MET A 579 13.21 3.92 -0.63
#